data_AF-A0ABD5YTD7-F1
#
_entry.id   AF-A0ABD5YTD7-F1
#
_cell.length_a   1.000
_cell.length_b   1.000
_cell.length_c   1.000
_cell.angle_alpha   90.00
_cell.angle_beta   90.00
_cell.angle_gamma   90.00
#
_symmetry.space_group_name_H-M   'P 1'
#
loop_
_entity.id
_entity.type
_entity.pdbx_description
1 polymer ?
#
loop_
_entity_poly.entity_id
_entity_poly.type
_entity_poly.pdbx_seq_one_letter_code
_entity_poly.pdbx_strand_id
1 'polypeptide(L)'
;MGQPQVLQRMFSIDDPEGLRTVGLISGATYAVGSLLWMLIGFVALFMVANGDVAAFANPDLAVFQFVNRLHIVLQMIIYAGLVAAIMSTAGFFMSLASGAIARDLTRALGIDLSDSSETWVGRATVIVIGVGSVLFGLYGGELVAILGSFGWGTFMSGTLPAVIIGLLWQGASREGVTAGLVVSIVLNVALLAYTQLGNTLPLGMDFYFVTTSSAIVTTIFVSLVTNGASGENVPEHVKPVFDL
;
A
#
# COMPACT_ATOMS: atom_id res chain seq x y z
N MET A 1 -0.10 -7.01 5.40
CA MET A 1 -1.01 -6.39 6.39
C MET A 1 -0.23 -5.47 7.32
N GLY A 2 0.31 -4.35 6.79
CA GLY A 2 0.98 -3.31 7.60
C GLY A 2 0.22 -1.99 7.61
N GLN A 3 -0.96 -1.96 6.98
CA GLN A 3 -1.78 -0.75 6.83
C GLN A 3 -2.57 -0.52 8.13
N PRO A 4 -2.36 0.62 8.82
CA PRO A 4 -3.01 0.90 10.11
C PRO A 4 -4.53 0.74 10.10
N GLN A 5 -5.17 0.90 8.95
CA GLN A 5 -6.62 0.88 8.82
C GLN A 5 -7.19 -0.54 8.72
N VAL A 6 -6.43 -1.48 8.17
CA VAL A 6 -6.83 -2.89 8.24
C VAL A 6 -6.74 -3.35 9.69
N LEU A 7 -5.69 -2.93 10.41
CA LEU A 7 -5.53 -3.21 11.83
C LEU A 7 -6.67 -2.60 12.66
N GLN A 8 -7.05 -1.34 12.43
CA GLN A 8 -8.20 -0.72 13.11
C GLN A 8 -9.51 -1.49 12.91
N ARG A 9 -9.76 -2.04 11.71
CA ARG A 9 -10.94 -2.88 11.45
C ARG A 9 -10.84 -4.25 12.11
N MET A 10 -9.63 -4.79 12.28
CA MET A 10 -9.42 -6.03 13.01
C MET A 10 -9.66 -5.84 14.52
N PHE A 11 -9.35 -4.66 15.07
CA PHE A 11 -9.62 -4.32 16.47
C PHE A 11 -11.10 -4.06 16.79
N SER A 12 -11.96 -3.86 15.78
CA SER A 12 -13.41 -3.75 15.95
C SER A 12 -14.15 -5.09 15.92
N ILE A 13 -13.43 -6.22 15.86
CA ILE A 13 -14.03 -7.55 15.91
C ILE A 13 -14.15 -7.97 17.38
N ASP A 14 -15.37 -8.28 17.82
CA ASP A 14 -15.67 -8.59 19.22
C ASP A 14 -15.05 -9.93 19.68
N ASP A 15 -14.87 -10.87 18.76
CA ASP A 15 -14.41 -12.24 19.05
C ASP A 15 -13.08 -12.60 18.34
N PRO A 16 -12.07 -13.11 19.07
CA PRO A 16 -10.78 -13.50 18.51
C PRO A 16 -10.84 -14.59 17.42
N GLU A 17 -11.77 -15.54 17.48
CA GLU A 17 -11.92 -16.57 16.44
C GLU A 17 -12.43 -15.96 15.13
N GLY A 18 -13.18 -14.85 15.23
CA GLY A 18 -13.61 -14.03 14.11
C GLY A 18 -12.45 -13.52 13.23
N LEU A 19 -11.26 -13.32 13.81
CA LEU A 19 -10.07 -12.87 13.05
C LEU A 19 -9.63 -13.88 12.00
N ARG A 20 -9.71 -15.18 12.30
CA ARG A 20 -9.37 -16.25 11.33
C ARG A 20 -10.34 -16.25 10.16
N THR A 21 -11.63 -16.11 10.45
CA THR A 21 -12.69 -16.04 9.45
C THR A 21 -12.53 -14.82 8.56
N VAL A 22 -12.27 -13.64 9.14
CA VAL A 22 -12.02 -12.41 8.38
C VAL A 22 -10.77 -12.54 7.50
N GLY A 23 -9.70 -13.15 8.02
CA GLY A 23 -8.49 -13.42 7.24
C GLY A 23 -8.76 -14.35 6.05
N LEU A 24 -9.50 -15.44 6.26
CA LEU A 24 -9.87 -16.40 5.21
C LEU A 24 -10.79 -15.78 4.17
N ILE A 25 -11.85 -15.08 4.60
CA ILE A 25 -12.78 -14.40 3.68
C ILE A 25 -12.04 -13.33 2.87
N SER A 26 -11.18 -12.54 3.52
CA SER A 26 -10.37 -11.53 2.83
C SER A 26 -9.47 -12.20 1.79
N GLY A 27 -8.72 -13.24 2.18
CA GLY A 27 -7.83 -13.97 1.28
C GLY A 27 -8.58 -14.60 0.09
N ALA A 28 -9.70 -15.26 0.34
CA ALA A 28 -10.54 -15.85 -0.69
C ALA A 28 -11.11 -14.78 -1.64
N THR A 29 -11.59 -13.65 -1.10
CA THR A 29 -12.12 -12.55 -1.91
C THR A 29 -11.02 -11.94 -2.79
N TYR A 30 -9.82 -11.73 -2.26
CA TYR A 30 -8.67 -11.26 -3.05
C TYR A 30 -8.24 -12.27 -4.12
N ALA A 31 -8.20 -13.56 -3.79
CA ALA A 31 -7.87 -14.60 -4.74
C ALA A 31 -8.88 -14.65 -5.90
N VAL A 32 -10.18 -14.67 -5.60
CA VAL A 32 -11.22 -14.67 -6.63
C VAL A 32 -11.19 -13.38 -7.44
N GLY A 33 -11.09 -12.22 -6.79
CA GLY A 33 -11.05 -10.93 -7.47
C GLY A 33 -9.84 -10.78 -8.40
N SER A 34 -8.65 -11.19 -7.96
CA SER A 34 -7.44 -11.15 -8.80
C SER A 34 -7.52 -12.11 -9.99
N LEU A 35 -8.08 -13.31 -9.81
CA LEU A 35 -8.31 -14.26 -10.90
C LEU A 35 -9.29 -13.73 -11.94
N LEU A 36 -10.40 -13.10 -11.50
CA LEU A 36 -11.37 -12.47 -12.41
C LEU A 36 -10.72 -11.32 -13.20
N TRP A 37 -9.91 -10.49 -12.55
CA TRP A 37 -9.18 -9.42 -13.24
C TRP A 37 -8.21 -9.97 -14.29
N MET A 38 -7.47 -11.02 -13.95
CA MET A 38 -6.53 -11.68 -14.87
C MET A 38 -7.25 -12.31 -16.07
N LEU A 39 -8.44 -12.89 -15.84
CA LEU A 39 -9.27 -13.46 -16.90
C LEU A 39 -9.67 -12.40 -17.93
N ILE A 40 -10.06 -11.20 -17.49
CA ILE A 40 -10.41 -10.09 -18.40
C ILE A 40 -9.21 -9.73 -19.29
N GLY A 41 -7.99 -9.71 -18.72
CA GLY A 41 -6.76 -9.49 -19.49
C GLY A 41 -6.51 -10.56 -20.55
N PHE A 42 -6.69 -11.85 -20.20
CA PHE A 42 -6.56 -12.94 -21.16
C PHE A 42 -7.62 -12.91 -22.27
N VAL A 43 -8.86 -12.56 -21.93
CA VAL A 43 -9.94 -12.39 -22.92
C VAL A 43 -9.60 -11.26 -23.88
N ALA A 44 -9.09 -10.14 -23.39
CA ALA A 44 -8.67 -9.03 -24.25
C ALA A 44 -7.54 -9.43 -25.21
N LEU A 45 -6.55 -10.21 -24.75
CA LEU A 45 -5.50 -10.77 -25.61
C LEU A 45 -6.07 -11.72 -26.68
N PHE A 46 -7.00 -12.59 -26.29
CA PHE A 46 -7.68 -13.50 -27.21
C PHE A 46 -8.47 -12.75 -28.30
N MET A 47 -9.15 -11.67 -27.94
CA MET A 47 -9.88 -10.82 -28.89
C MET A 47 -8.96 -10.17 -29.93
N VAL A 48 -7.77 -9.71 -29.49
CA VAL A 48 -6.76 -9.16 -30.42
C VAL A 48 -6.21 -10.27 -31.33
N ALA A 49 -5.97 -11.47 -30.78
CA ALA A 49 -5.45 -12.60 -31.55
C ALA A 49 -6.42 -13.09 -32.63
N ASN A 50 -7.73 -13.05 -32.38
CA ASN A 50 -8.74 -13.40 -33.38
C ASN A 50 -9.05 -12.28 -34.39
N GLY A 51 -8.50 -11.08 -34.19
CA GLY A 51 -8.78 -9.93 -35.04
C GLY A 51 -10.11 -9.23 -34.76
N ASP A 52 -10.76 -9.52 -33.64
CA ASP A 52 -12.01 -8.87 -33.22
C ASP A 52 -11.77 -7.40 -32.82
N VAL A 53 -10.58 -7.10 -32.30
CA VAL A 53 -10.16 -5.75 -31.87
C VAL A 53 -8.73 -5.49 -32.33
N ALA A 54 -8.46 -4.25 -32.76
CA ALA A 54 -7.09 -3.84 -33.07
C ALA A 54 -6.20 -3.90 -31.83
N ALA A 55 -4.88 -4.07 -32.03
CA ALA A 55 -3.92 -4.04 -30.94
C ALA A 55 -4.05 -2.75 -30.11
N PHE A 56 -4.15 -2.89 -28.79
CA PHE A 56 -4.35 -1.76 -27.89
C PHE A 56 -3.10 -0.88 -27.84
N ALA A 57 -3.26 0.42 -28.13
CA ALA A 57 -2.19 1.40 -27.92
C ALA A 57 -1.92 1.64 -26.43
N ASN A 58 -2.96 1.53 -25.59
CA ASN A 58 -2.85 1.53 -24.14
C ASN A 58 -3.51 0.25 -23.58
N PRO A 59 -2.74 -0.65 -22.95
CA PRO A 59 -3.27 -1.87 -22.31
C PRO A 59 -4.37 -1.62 -21.27
N ASP A 60 -4.37 -0.45 -20.61
CA ASP A 60 -5.37 -0.10 -19.58
C ASP A 60 -6.80 -0.01 -20.16
N LEU A 61 -6.93 0.16 -21.49
CA LEU A 61 -8.22 0.24 -22.17
C LEU A 61 -8.88 -1.12 -22.39
N ALA A 62 -8.17 -2.22 -22.17
CA ALA A 62 -8.64 -3.59 -22.41
C ALA A 62 -9.96 -3.90 -21.69
N VAL A 63 -10.08 -3.47 -20.43
CA VAL A 63 -11.27 -3.70 -19.60
C VAL A 63 -12.51 -3.02 -20.19
N PHE A 64 -12.37 -1.77 -20.66
CA PHE A 64 -13.49 -1.03 -21.25
C PHE A 64 -13.99 -1.68 -22.54
N GLN A 65 -13.08 -2.21 -23.36
CA GLN A 65 -13.44 -2.89 -24.61
C GLN A 65 -14.18 -4.20 -24.36
N PHE A 66 -13.77 -4.95 -23.33
CA PHE A 66 -14.49 -6.12 -22.88
C PHE A 66 -15.90 -5.76 -22.37
N VAL A 67 -16.01 -4.76 -21.48
CA VAL A 67 -17.29 -4.35 -20.90
C VAL A 67 -18.24 -3.83 -21.97
N ASN A 68 -17.77 -3.03 -22.93
CA ASN A 68 -18.58 -2.47 -24.01
C ASN A 68 -19.25 -3.52 -24.93
N ARG A 69 -18.84 -4.79 -24.84
CA ARG A 69 -19.45 -5.89 -25.60
C ARG A 69 -20.61 -6.58 -24.88
N LEU A 70 -20.74 -6.36 -23.57
CA LEU A 70 -21.80 -6.95 -22.75
C LEU A 70 -23.15 -6.29 -23.04
N HIS A 71 -24.24 -6.90 -22.56
CA HIS A 71 -25.56 -6.26 -22.65
C HIS A 71 -25.61 -4.96 -21.84
N ILE A 72 -26.33 -3.94 -22.32
CA ILE A 72 -26.35 -2.59 -21.73
C ILE A 72 -26.59 -2.56 -20.22
N VAL A 73 -27.46 -3.44 -19.71
CA VAL A 73 -27.75 -3.57 -18.28
C VAL A 73 -26.51 -3.97 -17.48
N LEU A 74 -25.74 -4.93 -17.97
CA LEU A 74 -24.51 -5.39 -17.31
C LEU A 74 -23.41 -4.32 -17.38
N GLN A 75 -23.31 -3.60 -18.51
CA GLN A 75 -22.34 -2.52 -18.65
C GLN A 75 -22.56 -1.45 -17.58
N MET A 76 -23.81 -1.00 -17.38
CA MET A 76 -24.14 0.02 -16.39
C MET A 76 -23.81 -0.43 -14.97
N ILE A 77 -24.12 -1.69 -14.62
CA ILE A 77 -23.81 -2.24 -13.29
C ILE A 77 -22.29 -2.30 -13.08
N ILE A 78 -21.53 -2.74 -14.07
CA ILE A 78 -20.07 -2.85 -13.97
C ILE A 78 -19.43 -1.47 -13.84
N TYR A 79 -19.84 -0.50 -14.66
CA TYR A 79 -19.30 0.86 -14.56
C TYR A 79 -19.67 1.56 -13.25
N ALA A 80 -20.90 1.37 -12.76
CA ALA A 80 -21.28 1.86 -11.43
C ALA A 80 -20.42 1.24 -10.33
N GLY A 81 -20.19 -0.07 -10.38
CA GLY A 81 -19.31 -0.78 -9.45
C GLY A 81 -17.85 -0.32 -9.52
N LEU A 82 -17.34 -0.09 -10.73
CA LEU A 82 -15.98 0.43 -10.95
C LEU A 82 -15.81 1.82 -10.32
N VAL A 83 -16.73 2.74 -10.57
CA VAL A 83 -16.68 4.09 -9.98
C VAL A 83 -16.82 4.03 -8.46
N ALA A 84 -17.71 3.17 -7.94
CA ALA A 84 -17.87 2.97 -6.50
C ALA A 84 -16.58 2.42 -5.85
N ALA A 85 -15.91 1.47 -6.50
CA ALA A 85 -14.64 0.92 -6.02
C ALA A 85 -13.53 1.99 -6.01
N ILE A 86 -13.39 2.77 -7.10
CA ILE A 86 -12.42 3.87 -7.19
C ILE A 86 -12.67 4.91 -6.10
N MET A 87 -13.94 5.30 -5.88
CA MET A 87 -14.30 6.29 -4.87
C MET A 87 -14.02 5.79 -3.44
N SER A 88 -14.26 4.50 -3.18
CA SER A 88 -13.94 3.86 -1.91
C SER A 88 -12.43 3.90 -1.62
N THR A 89 -11.60 3.53 -2.60
CA THR A 89 -10.13 3.55 -2.44
C THR A 89 -9.59 4.98 -2.36
N ALA A 90 -10.07 5.91 -3.18
CA ALA A 90 -9.64 7.31 -3.15
C ALA A 90 -10.02 7.98 -1.82
N GLY A 91 -11.25 7.81 -1.34
CA GLY A 91 -11.71 8.36 -0.07
C GLY A 91 -10.90 7.83 1.12
N PHE A 92 -10.50 6.56 1.07
CA PHE A 92 -9.60 5.94 2.04
C PHE A 92 -8.22 6.63 2.06
N PHE A 93 -7.57 6.78 0.91
CA PHE A 93 -6.25 7.44 0.85
C PHE A 93 -6.30 8.92 1.24
N MET A 94 -7.39 9.62 0.92
CA MET A 94 -7.60 11.00 1.35
C MET A 94 -7.75 11.09 2.87
N SER A 95 -8.52 10.19 3.48
CA SER A 95 -8.72 10.15 4.94
C SER A 95 -7.43 9.81 5.68
N LEU A 96 -6.64 8.89 5.12
CA LEU A 96 -5.29 8.59 5.59
C LEU A 96 -4.39 9.83 5.60
N ALA A 97 -4.28 10.49 4.45
CA ALA A 97 -3.39 11.62 4.29
C ALA A 97 -3.82 12.79 5.20
N SER A 98 -5.14 12.98 5.34
CA SER A 98 -5.72 13.90 6.31
C SER A 98 -5.26 13.60 7.73
N GLY A 99 -5.33 12.34 8.17
CA GLY A 99 -4.87 11.95 9.51
C GLY A 99 -3.38 12.14 9.69
N ALA A 100 -2.59 11.73 8.70
CA ALA A 100 -1.13 11.84 8.72
C ALA A 100 -0.67 13.31 8.81
N ILE A 101 -1.32 14.22 8.09
CA ILE A 101 -0.95 15.64 8.11
C ILE A 101 -1.53 16.36 9.33
N ALA A 102 -2.82 16.16 9.63
CA ALA A 102 -3.49 16.89 10.69
C ALA A 102 -3.07 16.46 12.09
N ARG A 103 -2.74 15.18 12.30
CA ARG A 103 -2.32 14.62 13.59
C ARG A 103 -0.84 14.26 13.66
N ASP A 104 -0.40 13.40 12.76
CA ASP A 104 0.91 12.74 12.95
C ASP A 104 2.03 13.75 12.71
N LEU A 105 1.95 14.53 11.62
CA LEU A 105 2.94 15.53 11.26
C LEU A 105 2.92 16.73 12.21
N THR A 106 1.74 17.25 12.55
CA THR A 106 1.60 18.39 13.49
C THR A 106 2.18 18.06 14.86
N ARG A 107 1.86 16.88 15.41
CA ARG A 107 2.43 16.41 16.67
C ARG A 107 3.92 16.13 16.57
N ALA A 108 4.41 15.56 15.46
CA ALA A 108 5.84 15.36 15.24
C ALA A 108 6.62 16.69 15.19
N LEU A 109 5.97 17.78 14.75
CA LEU A 109 6.52 19.14 14.77
C LEU A 109 6.33 19.85 16.12
N GLY A 110 5.74 19.20 17.12
CA GLY A 110 5.47 19.77 18.44
C GLY A 110 4.32 20.79 18.45
N ILE A 111 3.47 20.79 17.44
CA ILE A 111 2.31 21.68 17.34
C ILE A 111 1.10 20.93 17.91
N ASP A 112 0.62 21.39 19.06
CA ASP A 112 -0.59 20.85 19.67
C ASP A 112 -1.81 21.66 19.18
N LEU A 113 -2.63 21.04 18.34
CA LEU A 113 -3.84 21.64 17.78
C LEU A 113 -5.05 21.25 18.64
N SER A 114 -5.99 22.18 18.83
CA SER A 114 -7.30 21.82 19.37
C SER A 114 -8.04 20.87 18.39
N ASP A 115 -8.91 20.00 18.90
CA ASP A 115 -9.70 19.05 18.08
C ASP A 115 -10.44 19.74 16.90
N SER A 116 -10.93 20.96 17.12
CA SER A 116 -11.59 21.76 16.10
C SER A 116 -10.61 22.20 15.01
N SER A 117 -9.42 22.67 15.40
CA SER A 117 -8.35 23.06 14.48
C SER A 117 -7.81 21.86 13.70
N GLU A 118 -7.62 20.72 14.36
CA GLU A 118 -7.18 19.46 13.73
C GLU A 118 -8.17 19.01 12.65
N THR A 119 -9.47 19.07 12.94
CA THR A 119 -10.52 18.74 11.97
C THR A 119 -10.50 19.67 10.76
N TRP A 120 -10.28 20.97 10.98
CA TRP A 120 -10.18 21.96 9.90
C TRP A 120 -8.94 21.72 9.01
N VAL A 121 -7.78 21.47 9.62
CA VAL A 121 -6.54 21.12 8.89
C VAL A 121 -6.74 19.84 8.09
N GLY A 122 -7.41 18.84 8.67
CA GLY A 122 -7.76 17.60 7.96
C GLY A 122 -8.63 17.84 6.73
N ARG A 123 -9.72 18.61 6.87
CA ARG A 123 -10.59 18.97 5.73
C ARG A 123 -9.85 19.75 4.64
N ALA A 124 -9.02 20.71 5.03
CA ALA A 124 -8.19 21.45 4.08
C ALA A 124 -7.22 20.52 3.35
N THR A 125 -6.60 19.58 4.07
CA THR A 125 -5.70 18.57 3.50
C THR A 125 -6.40 17.70 2.46
N VAL A 126 -7.61 17.20 2.76
CA VAL A 126 -8.41 16.42 1.80
C VAL A 126 -8.66 17.20 0.52
N ILE A 127 -9.03 18.48 0.63
CA ILE A 127 -9.29 19.34 -0.54
C ILE A 127 -8.01 19.53 -1.35
N VAL A 128 -6.90 19.90 -0.70
CA VAL A 128 -5.62 20.16 -1.38
C VAL A 128 -5.11 18.90 -2.08
N ILE A 129 -5.09 17.76 -1.39
CA ILE A 129 -4.65 16.49 -1.98
C ILE A 129 -5.61 16.02 -3.05
N GLY A 130 -6.92 16.21 -2.88
CA GLY A 130 -7.92 15.86 -3.88
C GLY A 130 -7.75 16.64 -5.17
N VAL A 131 -7.61 17.96 -5.09
CA VAL A 131 -7.35 18.81 -6.26
C VAL A 131 -6.02 18.45 -6.91
N GLY A 132 -4.96 18.28 -6.11
CA GLY A 132 -3.64 17.87 -6.60
C GLY A 132 -3.68 16.52 -7.33
N SER A 133 -4.42 15.55 -6.78
CA SER A 133 -4.57 14.21 -7.37
C SER A 133 -5.34 14.25 -8.69
N VAL A 134 -6.39 15.08 -8.80
CA VAL A 134 -7.14 15.26 -10.05
C VAL A 134 -6.26 15.89 -11.13
N LEU A 135 -5.55 16.96 -10.80
CA LEU A 135 -4.63 17.60 -11.73
C LEU A 135 -3.53 16.64 -12.17
N PHE A 136 -2.95 15.89 -11.22
CA PHE A 136 -1.94 14.89 -11.53
C PHE A 136 -2.50 13.74 -12.38
N GLY A 137 -3.74 13.31 -12.16
CA GLY A 137 -4.38 12.30 -12.99
C GLY A 137 -4.63 12.77 -14.43
N LEU A 138 -4.94 14.06 -14.63
CA LEU A 138 -5.17 14.63 -15.96
C LEU A 138 -3.89 14.81 -16.78
N TYR A 139 -2.78 15.17 -16.14
CA TYR A 139 -1.54 15.55 -16.82
C TYR A 139 -0.37 14.57 -16.61
N GLY A 140 -0.47 13.63 -15.67
CA GLY A 140 0.63 12.77 -15.26
C GLY A 140 0.92 11.62 -16.23
N GLY A 141 -0.06 11.17 -17.01
CA GLY A 141 0.11 10.04 -17.93
C GLY A 141 0.70 8.82 -17.23
N GLU A 142 1.83 8.31 -17.72
CA GLU A 142 2.53 7.16 -17.16
C GLU A 142 3.09 7.40 -15.74
N LEU A 143 3.33 8.65 -15.35
CA LEU A 143 3.81 8.97 -14.00
C LEU A 143 2.81 8.54 -12.91
N VAL A 144 1.53 8.41 -13.23
CA VAL A 144 0.51 7.90 -12.29
C VAL A 144 0.81 6.46 -11.91
N ALA A 145 1.13 5.61 -12.89
CA ALA A 145 1.48 4.22 -12.65
C ALA A 145 2.82 4.13 -11.90
N ILE A 146 3.81 4.94 -12.28
CA ILE A 146 5.15 4.96 -11.65
C ILE A 146 5.07 5.41 -10.18
N LEU A 147 4.32 6.47 -9.88
CA LEU A 147 4.17 6.92 -8.49
C LEU A 147 3.35 5.94 -7.66
N GLY A 148 2.34 5.30 -8.24
CA GLY A 148 1.57 4.25 -7.57
C GLY A 148 2.45 3.06 -7.21
N SER A 149 3.30 2.63 -8.14
CA SER A 149 4.23 1.52 -7.96
C SER A 149 5.28 1.85 -6.89
N PHE A 150 5.92 3.03 -6.99
CA PHE A 150 6.83 3.55 -5.97
C PHE A 150 6.21 3.64 -4.57
N GLY A 151 4.99 4.18 -4.47
CA GLY A 151 4.26 4.32 -3.21
C GLY A 151 3.98 2.96 -2.57
N TRP A 152 3.52 2.00 -3.36
CA TRP A 152 3.30 0.63 -2.91
C TRP A 152 4.60 -0.05 -2.44
N GLY A 153 5.68 0.14 -3.19
CA GLY A 153 6.99 -0.39 -2.84
C GLY A 153 7.55 0.14 -1.55
N THR A 154 7.46 1.44 -1.36
CA THR A 154 7.91 2.11 -0.14
C THR A 154 7.09 1.63 1.05
N PHE A 155 5.78 1.46 0.87
CA PHE A 155 4.90 0.92 1.90
C PHE A 155 5.27 -0.53 2.29
N MET A 156 5.50 -1.39 1.30
CA MET A 156 5.83 -2.80 1.53
C MET A 156 7.25 -2.99 2.09
N SER A 157 8.23 -2.24 1.62
CA SER A 157 9.62 -2.38 2.07
C SER A 157 9.91 -1.62 3.37
N GLY A 158 9.20 -0.54 3.66
CA GLY A 158 9.40 0.28 4.85
C GLY A 158 8.58 -0.19 6.04
N THR A 159 7.25 -0.23 5.90
CA THR A 159 6.34 -0.41 7.04
C THR A 159 6.19 -1.88 7.43
N LEU A 160 6.09 -2.80 6.46
CA LEU A 160 5.80 -4.20 6.75
C LEU A 160 6.94 -4.90 7.54
N PRO A 161 8.22 -4.80 7.15
CA PRO A 161 9.33 -5.34 7.93
C PRO A 161 9.40 -4.77 9.34
N ALA A 162 9.27 -3.45 9.48
CA ALA A 162 9.33 -2.77 10.76
C ALA A 162 8.28 -3.28 11.75
N VAL A 163 7.03 -3.41 11.28
CA VAL A 163 5.92 -3.90 12.11
C VAL A 163 6.09 -5.38 12.45
N ILE A 164 6.43 -6.23 11.47
CA ILE A 164 6.58 -7.68 11.70
C ILE A 164 7.73 -7.94 12.67
N ILE A 165 8.88 -7.32 12.44
CA ILE A 165 10.07 -7.52 13.29
C ILE A 165 9.79 -6.99 14.70
N GLY A 166 9.16 -5.81 14.83
CA GLY A 166 8.81 -5.25 16.14
C GLY A 166 7.80 -6.09 16.93
N LEU A 167 6.90 -6.83 16.26
CA LEU A 167 5.91 -7.68 16.92
C LEU A 167 6.42 -9.10 17.21
N LEU A 168 7.28 -9.66 16.36
CA LEU A 168 7.73 -11.06 16.48
C LEU A 168 9.11 -11.22 17.11
N TRP A 169 9.91 -10.15 17.19
CA TRP A 169 11.27 -10.23 17.68
C TRP A 169 11.53 -9.19 18.78
N GLN A 170 11.73 -9.71 20.00
CA GLN A 170 12.04 -8.89 21.18
C GLN A 170 13.35 -8.10 21.04
N GLY A 171 14.28 -8.56 20.21
CA GLY A 171 15.57 -7.92 19.98
C GLY A 171 15.54 -6.68 19.06
N ALA A 172 14.35 -6.22 18.65
CA ALA A 172 14.22 -5.07 17.76
C ALA A 172 14.61 -3.76 18.46
N SER A 173 15.58 -3.03 17.91
CA SER A 173 15.97 -1.70 18.40
C SER A 173 15.23 -0.58 17.66
N ARG A 174 15.06 0.58 18.30
CA ARG A 174 14.53 1.78 17.65
C ARG A 174 15.45 2.24 16.52
N GLU A 175 16.75 2.17 16.75
CA GLU A 175 17.83 2.54 15.82
C GLU A 175 17.83 1.62 14.61
N GLY A 176 17.61 0.33 14.80
CA GLY A 176 17.56 -0.65 13.72
C GLY A 176 16.30 -0.53 12.87
N VAL A 177 15.14 -0.32 13.48
CA VAL A 177 13.89 -0.07 12.73
C VAL A 177 13.99 1.22 11.93
N THR A 178 14.54 2.29 12.51
CA THR A 178 14.75 3.56 11.79
C THR A 178 15.79 3.42 10.66
N ALA A 179 16.90 2.73 10.89
CA ALA A 179 17.90 2.45 9.85
C ALA A 179 17.31 1.62 8.70
N GLY A 180 16.52 0.58 9.02
CA GLY A 180 15.80 -0.22 8.05
C GLY A 180 14.87 0.63 7.19
N LEU A 181 14.06 1.50 7.81
CA LEU A 181 13.14 2.39 7.11
C LEU A 181 13.86 3.37 6.16
N VAL A 182 14.98 3.95 6.61
CA VAL A 182 15.80 4.85 5.79
C VAL A 182 16.38 4.09 4.59
N VAL A 183 16.94 2.90 4.81
CA VAL A 183 17.46 2.05 3.73
C VAL A 183 16.35 1.68 2.74
N SER A 184 15.14 1.35 3.21
CA SER A 184 14.00 1.08 2.34
C SER A 184 13.71 2.27 1.42
N ILE A 185 13.58 3.48 1.97
CA ILE A 185 13.25 4.69 1.19
C ILE A 185 14.35 4.98 0.16
N VAL A 186 15.62 4.99 0.59
CA VAL A 186 16.75 5.30 -0.27
C VAL A 186 16.88 4.29 -1.40
N LEU A 187 16.80 2.99 -1.09
CA LEU A 187 16.88 1.94 -2.12
C LEU A 187 15.67 1.95 -3.04
N ASN A 188 14.46 2.29 -2.56
CA ASN A 188 13.28 2.38 -3.42
C ASN A 188 13.46 3.46 -4.49
N VAL A 189 13.92 4.65 -4.08
CA VAL A 189 14.21 5.75 -5.01
C VAL A 189 15.36 5.39 -5.96
N ALA A 190 16.45 4.83 -5.44
CA ALA A 190 17.63 4.50 -6.23
C ALA A 190 17.33 3.41 -7.27
N LEU A 191 16.63 2.34 -6.87
CA LEU A 191 16.27 1.26 -7.78
C LEU A 191 15.20 1.68 -8.79
N LEU A 192 14.24 2.51 -8.40
CA LEU A 192 13.29 3.08 -9.36
C LEU A 192 14.01 3.94 -10.41
N ALA A 193 14.92 4.82 -9.99
CA ALA A 193 15.72 5.60 -10.93
C ALA A 193 16.56 4.70 -11.85
N TYR A 194 17.12 3.63 -11.30
CA TYR A 194 17.91 2.66 -12.05
C TYR A 194 17.09 1.89 -13.11
N THR A 195 15.87 1.46 -12.77
CA THR A 195 14.98 0.78 -13.72
C THR A 195 14.45 1.72 -14.80
N GLN A 196 14.20 2.99 -14.47
CA GLN A 196 13.80 4.01 -15.45
C GLN A 196 14.92 4.37 -16.44
N LEU A 197 16.20 4.14 -16.08
CA LEU A 197 17.34 4.29 -16.98
C LEU A 197 17.50 3.12 -17.97
N GLY A 198 16.55 2.18 -18.02
CA GLY A 198 16.55 1.05 -18.94
C GLY A 198 17.38 -0.15 -18.48
N ASN A 199 17.93 -0.11 -17.25
CA ASN A 199 18.68 -1.21 -16.71
C ASN A 199 17.76 -2.19 -15.99
N THR A 200 17.84 -3.46 -16.34
CA THR A 200 17.14 -4.52 -15.63
C THR A 200 17.92 -4.93 -14.38
N LEU A 201 17.20 -5.17 -13.29
CA LEU A 201 17.80 -5.75 -12.09
C LEU A 201 18.30 -7.17 -12.42
N PRO A 202 19.50 -7.55 -11.93
CA PRO A 202 19.96 -8.92 -12.06
C PRO A 202 18.95 -9.85 -11.39
N LEU A 203 18.52 -10.90 -12.11
CA LEU A 203 17.51 -11.93 -11.75
C LEU A 203 16.06 -11.71 -12.25
N GLY A 204 15.74 -10.60 -12.92
CA GLY A 204 14.35 -10.36 -13.40
C GLY A 204 13.33 -10.19 -12.26
N MET A 205 13.83 -9.96 -11.04
CA MET A 205 13.02 -9.70 -9.86
C MET A 205 12.64 -8.23 -9.78
N ASP A 206 11.42 -7.96 -9.33
CA ASP A 206 10.94 -6.60 -9.14
C ASP A 206 11.71 -5.90 -8.00
N PHE A 207 11.90 -4.59 -8.10
CA PHE A 207 12.74 -3.80 -7.18
C PHE A 207 12.22 -3.84 -5.74
N TYR A 208 10.94 -4.13 -5.54
CA TYR A 208 10.33 -4.32 -4.22
C TYR A 208 10.94 -5.47 -3.42
N PHE A 209 11.35 -6.55 -4.10
CA PHE A 209 11.91 -7.70 -3.40
C PHE A 209 13.26 -7.33 -2.79
N VAL A 210 14.13 -6.72 -3.61
CA VAL A 210 15.47 -6.30 -3.19
C VAL A 210 15.41 -5.26 -2.07
N THR A 211 14.52 -4.27 -2.19
CA THR A 211 14.34 -3.26 -1.14
C THR A 211 13.83 -3.85 0.16
N THR A 212 12.83 -4.74 0.12
CA THR A 212 12.25 -5.36 1.32
C THR A 212 13.26 -6.28 2.03
N SER A 213 13.98 -7.12 1.28
CA SER A 213 15.01 -7.98 1.86
C SER A 213 16.15 -7.17 2.49
N SER A 214 16.60 -6.11 1.82
CA SER A 214 17.66 -5.23 2.33
C SER A 214 17.22 -4.48 3.59
N ALA A 215 15.95 -4.07 3.67
CA ALA A 215 15.36 -3.46 4.84
C ALA A 215 15.34 -4.40 6.05
N ILE A 216 14.91 -5.65 5.85
CA ILE A 216 14.89 -6.68 6.89
C ILE A 216 16.31 -6.94 7.40
N VAL A 217 17.26 -7.17 6.48
CA VAL A 217 18.66 -7.44 6.83
C VAL A 217 19.25 -6.27 7.62
N THR A 218 19.03 -5.04 7.18
CA THR A 218 19.53 -3.85 7.86
C THR A 218 18.91 -3.70 9.25
N THR A 219 17.59 -3.91 9.36
CA THR A 219 16.88 -3.83 10.65
C THR A 219 17.43 -4.83 11.65
N ILE A 220 17.63 -6.09 11.22
CA ILE A 220 18.17 -7.14 12.08
C ILE A 220 19.63 -6.85 12.45
N PHE A 221 20.47 -6.55 11.46
CA PHE A 221 21.89 -6.30 11.66
C PHE A 221 22.14 -5.14 12.63
N VAL A 222 21.50 -3.99 12.37
CA VAL A 222 21.65 -2.82 13.24
C VAL A 222 21.12 -3.14 14.64
N SER A 223 19.96 -3.80 14.75
CA SER A 223 19.40 -4.13 16.07
C SER A 223 20.25 -5.10 16.90
N LEU A 224 20.95 -6.04 16.25
CA LEU A 224 21.93 -6.90 16.93
C LEU A 224 23.14 -6.11 17.42
N VAL A 225 23.58 -5.10 16.67
CA VAL A 225 24.73 -4.26 17.02
C VAL A 225 24.37 -3.25 18.12
N THR A 226 23.15 -2.69 18.11
CA THR A 226 22.69 -1.72 19.13
C THR A 226 22.13 -2.36 20.39
N ASN A 227 22.17 -3.69 20.55
CA ASN A 227 21.55 -4.42 21.66
C ASN A 227 20.09 -3.95 21.89
N GLY A 228 19.30 -3.94 20.81
CA GLY A 228 17.90 -3.56 20.85
C GLY A 228 17.10 -4.36 21.86
N ALA A 229 16.57 -3.68 22.88
CA ALA A 229 15.63 -4.21 23.86
C ALA A 229 15.91 -5.68 24.30
N SER A 230 17.13 -5.99 24.73
CA SER A 230 17.44 -7.31 25.28
C SER A 230 16.72 -7.55 26.61
N GLY A 231 15.45 -7.99 26.58
CA GLY A 231 14.67 -8.53 27.71
C GLY A 231 14.34 -7.60 28.90
N GLU A 232 15.22 -6.68 29.26
CA GLU A 232 15.14 -5.81 30.45
C GLU A 232 14.52 -4.44 30.14
N ASN A 233 14.63 -3.96 28.89
CA ASN A 233 14.15 -2.64 28.45
C ASN A 233 12.82 -2.70 27.67
N VAL A 234 12.18 -3.88 27.56
CA VAL A 234 10.84 -3.98 26.97
C VAL A 234 9.83 -3.40 27.97
N PRO A 235 9.04 -2.38 27.60
CA PRO A 235 8.04 -1.82 28.49
C PRO A 235 7.10 -2.93 29.00
N GLU A 236 6.79 -2.92 30.29
CA GLU A 236 6.06 -4.00 30.96
C GLU A 236 4.70 -4.32 30.31
N HIS A 237 4.06 -3.31 29.71
CA HIS A 237 2.79 -3.44 28.98
C HIS A 237 2.90 -4.13 27.60
N VAL A 238 4.11 -4.30 27.05
CA VAL A 238 4.35 -4.95 25.74
C VAL A 238 4.78 -6.42 25.92
N LYS A 239 5.32 -6.79 27.09
CA LYS A 239 5.74 -8.17 27.41
C LYS A 239 4.66 -9.23 27.12
N PRO A 240 3.36 -9.01 27.45
CA PRO A 240 2.31 -10.01 27.19
C PRO A 240 2.10 -10.33 25.70
N VAL A 241 2.51 -9.44 24.78
CA VAL A 241 2.38 -9.67 23.33
C VAL A 241 3.34 -10.76 22.84
N PHE A 242 4.47 -10.93 23.53
CA PHE A 242 5.48 -11.93 23.15
C PHE A 242 5.30 -13.29 23.84
N ASP A 243 4.43 -13.36 24.86
CA ASP A 243 4.13 -14.57 25.62
C ASP A 243 2.86 -15.31 25.11
N LEU A 244 2.25 -14.83 24.02
CA LEU A 244 1.10 -15.43 23.31
C LEU A 244 1.56 -16.40 22.22
#